data_AF-A0A3Q8FNU0-F1
#
_entry.id   AF-A0A3Q8FNU0-F1
#
_cell.length_a   1.000
_cell.length_b   1.000
_cell.length_c   1.000
_cell.angle_alpha   90.00
_cell.angle_beta   90.00
_cell.angle_gamma   90.00
#
_symmetry.space_group_name_H-M   'P 1'
#
loop_
_entity.id
_entity.type
_entity.pdbx_description
1 polymer ?
#
loop_
_entity_poly.entity_id
_entity_poly.type
_entity_poly.pdbx_seq_one_letter_code
_entity_poly.pdbx_strand_id
1 'polypeptide(L)' 'MAARESSPDYPMSDAPPTTLRTWMCVVCGFIYREADGLPEEGIAAGTRWEDIPETWTCPDCGVTKDDFEMVEID' A
#
# COMPACT_ATOMS: atom_id res chain seq x y z
N MET A 1 -23.23 9.98 35.29
CA MET A 1 -21.89 9.57 34.81
C MET A 1 -22.06 9.26 33.32
N ALA A 2 -22.01 10.31 32.49
CA ALA A 2 -22.29 10.21 31.06
C ALA A 2 -20.99 10.03 30.28
N ALA A 3 -21.03 9.14 29.29
CA ALA A 3 -19.96 8.80 28.38
C ALA A 3 -19.40 10.02 27.64
N ARG A 4 -18.10 10.00 27.35
CA ARG A 4 -17.48 10.81 26.30
C ARG A 4 -16.49 9.95 25.55
N GLU A 5 -17.00 9.34 24.49
CA GLU A 5 -16.23 8.69 23.45
C GLU A 5 -15.47 9.79 22.70
N SER A 6 -14.17 9.89 22.94
CA SER A 6 -13.25 10.64 22.08
C SER A 6 -12.79 9.71 20.99
N SER A 7 -13.66 9.48 20.01
CA SER A 7 -13.23 8.94 18.71
C SER A 7 -12.37 10.02 18.06
N PRO A 8 -11.09 9.76 17.69
CA PRO A 8 -10.33 10.72 16.92
C PRO A 8 -11.01 10.88 15.56
N ASP A 9 -11.45 12.11 15.30
CA ASP A 9 -11.89 12.62 14.01
C ASP A 9 -10.70 12.51 13.05
N TYR A 10 -10.57 11.36 12.38
CA TYR A 10 -9.74 11.25 11.19
C TYR A 10 -10.49 11.97 10.07
N PRO A 11 -10.01 13.11 9.56
CA PRO A 11 -10.59 13.73 8.38
C PRO A 11 -10.34 12.79 7.20
N MET A 12 -11.32 11.93 6.92
CA MET A 12 -11.34 11.10 5.74
C MET A 12 -11.72 11.94 4.52
N SER A 13 -10.84 11.90 3.53
CA SER A 13 -11.13 11.99 2.09
C SER A 13 -11.50 13.36 1.51
N ASP A 14 -10.52 14.02 0.88
CA ASP A 14 -10.67 14.55 -0.49
C ASP A 14 -9.29 14.96 -1.07
N ALA A 15 -8.57 14.03 -1.68
CA ALA A 15 -7.49 14.37 -2.59
C ALA A 15 -7.48 13.32 -3.73
N PRO A 16 -7.67 13.72 -5.00
CA PRO A 16 -7.60 12.78 -6.10
C PRO A 16 -6.13 12.46 -6.40
N PRO A 17 -5.63 11.22 -6.29
CA PRO A 17 -4.26 10.97 -6.68
C PRO A 17 -4.19 10.79 -8.19
N THR A 18 -3.82 11.85 -8.89
CA THR A 18 -3.14 11.78 -10.21
C THR A 18 -1.69 11.30 -10.06
N THR A 19 -1.44 10.37 -9.13
CA THR A 19 -0.10 10.00 -8.64
C THR A 19 -0.09 8.52 -8.26
N LEU A 20 1.01 7.85 -8.57
CA LEU A 20 1.26 6.42 -8.39
C LEU A 20 0.80 5.91 -7.01
N ARG A 21 0.19 4.72 -6.99
CA ARG A 21 -0.44 4.14 -5.79
C ARG A 21 0.59 3.50 -4.88
N THR A 22 0.22 3.39 -3.60
CA THR A 22 1.00 2.67 -2.60
C THR A 22 0.19 1.45 -2.14
N TRP A 23 0.87 0.33 -1.92
CA TRP A 23 0.30 -0.96 -1.55
C TRP A 23 0.97 -1.46 -0.29
N MET A 24 0.18 -1.86 0.70
CA MET A 24 0.66 -2.37 1.97
C MET A 24 0.32 -3.85 2.09
N CYS A 25 1.32 -4.67 2.37
CA CYS A 25 1.11 -6.06 2.74
C CYS A 25 0.39 -6.10 4.10
N VAL A 26 -0.83 -6.64 4.15
CA VAL A 26 -1.61 -6.71 5.40
C VAL A 26 -1.08 -7.77 6.37
N VAL A 27 -0.17 -8.63 5.89
CA VAL A 27 0.42 -9.73 6.68
C VAL A 27 1.64 -9.27 7.48
N CYS A 28 2.57 -8.52 6.87
CA CYS A 28 3.78 -8.05 7.55
C CYS A 28 3.91 -6.52 7.66
N GLY A 29 3.10 -5.75 6.93
CA GLY A 29 3.17 -4.29 6.90
C GLY A 29 4.17 -3.71 5.89
N PHE A 30 4.73 -4.53 4.98
CA PHE A 30 5.61 -4.05 3.92
C PHE A 30 4.90 -3.07 2.99
N ILE A 31 5.57 -1.96 2.62
CA ILE A 31 5.01 -0.88 1.79
C ILE A 31 5.67 -0.90 0.41
N TYR A 32 4.92 -1.28 -0.61
CA TYR A 32 5.29 -1.12 -2.01
C TYR A 32 4.78 0.21 -2.56
N ARG A 33 5.67 1.09 -2.99
CA ARG A 33 5.30 2.35 -3.66
C ARG A 33 5.54 2.21 -5.16
N GLU A 34 4.50 2.36 -5.98
CA GLU A 34 4.65 2.35 -7.44
C GLU A 34 5.63 3.42 -7.93
N ALA A 35 5.75 4.55 -7.22
CA ALA A 35 6.73 5.61 -7.51
C ALA A 35 8.19 5.16 -7.40
N ASP A 36 8.51 4.41 -6.34
CA ASP A 36 9.86 3.87 -6.12
C ASP A 36 10.08 2.55 -6.88
N GLY A 37 9.01 1.82 -7.16
CA GLY A 37 9.09 0.44 -7.63
C GLY A 37 9.78 -0.44 -6.59
N LEU A 38 10.48 -1.46 -7.06
CA LEU A 38 11.32 -2.31 -6.23
C LEU A 38 12.53 -2.86 -7.02
N PRO A 39 13.55 -2.04 -7.29
CA PRO A 39 14.66 -2.41 -8.16
C PRO A 39 15.46 -3.61 -7.64
N GLU A 40 15.40 -3.84 -6.32
CA GLU A 40 16.00 -4.98 -5.62
C GLU A 40 15.43 -6.32 -6.11
N GLU A 41 14.15 -6.34 -6.46
CA GLU A 41 13.45 -7.50 -7.04
C GLU A 41 13.30 -7.41 -8.56
N GLY A 42 13.89 -6.37 -9.18
CA GLY A 42 13.81 -6.13 -10.62
C GLY A 42 12.54 -5.38 -11.07
N ILE A 43 11.80 -4.76 -10.15
CA ILE A 43 10.64 -3.91 -10.45
C ILE A 43 11.12 -2.46 -10.58
N ALA A 44 11.01 -1.85 -11.75
CA ALA A 44 11.49 -0.49 -11.97
C ALA A 44 10.63 0.56 -11.22
N ALA A 45 11.24 1.68 -10.86
CA ALA A 45 10.52 2.86 -10.37
C ALA A 45 9.46 3.32 -11.39
N GLY A 46 8.26 3.63 -10.92
CA GLY A 46 7.11 3.95 -11.77
C GLY A 46 6.32 2.73 -12.28
N THR A 47 6.70 1.51 -11.91
CA THR A 47 5.94 0.30 -12.28
C THR A 47 4.63 0.25 -11.49
N ARG A 48 3.52 0.17 -12.20
CA ARG A 48 2.20 0.02 -11.57
C ARG A 48 2.07 -1.34 -10.94
N TRP A 49 1.25 -1.45 -9.90
CA TRP A 49 0.91 -2.71 -9.29
C TRP A 49 0.28 -3.68 -10.28
N GLU A 50 -0.53 -3.16 -11.22
CA GLU A 50 -1.13 -3.95 -12.31
C GLU A 50 -0.09 -4.59 -13.23
N ASP A 51 1.09 -3.97 -13.38
CA ASP A 51 2.20 -4.49 -14.21
C ASP A 51 3.06 -5.54 -13.48
N ILE A 52 2.95 -5.66 -12.15
CA ILE A 52 3.69 -6.68 -11.40
C ILE A 52 3.02 -8.05 -11.64
N PRO A 53 3.78 -9.11 -11.96
CA PRO A 53 3.21 -10.44 -12.17
C PRO A 53 2.52 -10.99 -10.92
N GLU A 54 1.45 -11.76 -11.12
CA GLU A 54 0.68 -12.41 -10.04
C GLU A 54 1.50 -13.39 -9.20
N THR A 55 2.56 -13.93 -9.80
CA THR A 55 3.53 -14.83 -9.15
C THR A 55 4.51 -14.09 -8.24
N TRP A 56 4.53 -12.76 -8.25
CA TRP A 56 5.35 -11.99 -7.33
C TRP A 56 4.83 -12.16 -5.89
N THR A 57 5.77 -12.24 -4.97
CA THR A 57 5.51 -12.43 -3.55
C THR A 57 6.20 -11.34 -2.75
N CYS A 58 5.63 -10.96 -1.61
CA CYS A 58 6.25 -10.00 -0.72
C CYS A 58 7.68 -10.43 -0.37
N PRO A 59 8.70 -9.57 -0.55
CA PRO A 59 10.09 -9.91 -0.25
C PRO A 59 10.33 -10.11 1.26
N ASP A 60 9.48 -9.53 2.10
CA ASP A 60 9.63 -9.54 3.55
C ASP A 60 9.00 -10.81 4.19
N CYS A 61 7.84 -11.24 3.70
CA CYS A 61 7.11 -12.39 4.29
C CYS A 61 6.73 -13.53 3.32
N GLY A 62 6.88 -13.34 2.01
CA GLY A 62 6.65 -14.39 1.00
C GLY A 62 5.19 -14.66 0.63
N VAL A 63 4.23 -13.85 1.11
CA VAL A 63 2.82 -13.95 0.66
C VAL A 63 2.63 -13.39 -0.74
N THR A 64 1.54 -13.74 -1.41
CA THR A 64 1.27 -13.30 -2.78
C THR A 64 0.72 -11.87 -2.82
N LYS A 65 0.59 -11.30 -4.02
CA LYS A 65 -0.03 -9.98 -4.24
C LYS A 65 -1.47 -9.84 -3.72
N ASP A 66 -2.17 -10.95 -3.48
CA ASP A 66 -3.56 -10.92 -3.01
C ASP A 66 -3.67 -10.39 -1.58
N ASP A 67 -2.61 -10.59 -0.78
CA ASP A 67 -2.49 -10.10 0.60
C ASP A 67 -1.98 -8.64 0.69
N PHE A 68 -2.13 -7.86 -0.38
CA PHE A 68 -1.78 -6.44 -0.40
C PHE A 68 -3.01 -5.58 -0.59
N GLU A 69 -3.15 -4.56 0.25
CA GLU A 69 -4.20 -3.56 0.13
C GLU A 69 -3.63 -2.22 -0.33
N MET A 70 -4.39 -1.53 -1.20
CA MET A 70 -4.05 -0.18 -1.60
C MET A 70 -4.19 0.75 -0.38
N VAL A 71 -3.14 1.51 -0.11
CA VAL A 71 -3.15 2.53 0.94
C VAL A 71 -2.86 3.90 0.34
N GLU A 72 -3.66 4.87 0.74
CA GLU A 72 -3.43 6.27 0.44
C GLU A 72 -2.50 6.82 1.52
N ILE A 73 -1.22 7.04 1.16
CA ILE A 73 -0.25 7.70 2.03
C ILE A 73 -0.15 9.15 1.56
N ASP A 74 -0.70 10.07 2.37
CA ASP A 74 -0.57 11.54 2.24
C ASP A 74 0.81 12.02 2.74
#